data_AF-A0A410PYG7-F1
#
_entry.id   AF-A0A410PYG7-F1
#
_cell.length_a   1.000
_cell.length_b   1.000
_cell.length_c   1.000
_cell.angle_alpha   90.00
_cell.angle_beta   90.00
_cell.angle_gamma   90.00
#
_symmetry.space_group_name_H-M   'P 1'
#
loop_
_entity.id
_entity.type
_entity.pdbx_description
1 polymer ?
#
loop_
_entity_poly.entity_id
_entity_poly.type
_entity_poly.pdbx_seq_one_letter_code
_entity_poly.pdbx_strand_id
1 'polypeptide(L)'
;MREKMDWSKAKNILIVALIATNIFLLCTYLTKNNADNQVLDQDVLFAILKEKNVFVDTEIPDKYENMPAITIEYNNGRQAQIEQALKQDIYMIPANSSQELYRQTADQFLEDNQLGRDNLIFDKVLTHGKSTVVRYKNSYKKVAIGDSFVEVSFQSGKVKDVTRQCLSLTPKSKKKLKVSSPEEALLLFMSEKNSEEIIHVEKMQLVFWVNSSDFNGESLISDTAFPAWEITYNGGKTKYIDAYKA
;
A
#
# COMPACT_ATOMS: atom_id res chain seq x y z
N MET A 1 62.90 -25.96 -33.89
CA MET A 1 63.20 -25.42 -32.54
C MET A 1 61.88 -25.39 -31.79
N ARG A 2 61.66 -26.32 -30.84
CA ARG A 2 60.36 -26.49 -30.17
C ARG A 2 60.39 -25.70 -28.87
N GLU A 3 59.67 -24.58 -28.83
CA GLU A 3 59.52 -23.75 -27.65
C GLU A 3 58.75 -24.56 -26.60
N LYS A 4 59.46 -24.99 -25.55
CA LYS A 4 58.85 -25.69 -24.42
C LYS A 4 58.10 -24.61 -23.62
N MET A 5 56.79 -24.49 -23.81
CA MET A 5 55.95 -23.64 -22.97
C MET A 5 56.29 -23.92 -21.51
N ASP A 6 56.63 -22.88 -20.74
CA ASP A 6 56.95 -22.97 -19.32
C ASP A 6 55.69 -23.40 -18.54
N TRP A 7 55.40 -24.70 -18.60
CA TRP A 7 54.22 -25.35 -18.05
C TRP A 7 54.05 -25.11 -16.55
N SER A 8 55.17 -24.89 -15.84
CA SER A 8 55.16 -24.48 -14.44
C SER A 8 54.65 -23.05 -14.24
N LYS A 9 54.99 -22.10 -15.12
CA LYS A 9 54.48 -20.72 -15.08
C LYS A 9 52.99 -20.68 -15.43
N ALA A 10 52.56 -21.44 -16.44
CA ALA A 10 51.16 -21.52 -16.85
C ALA A 10 50.26 -22.07 -15.73
N LYS A 11 50.71 -23.10 -14.99
CA LYS A 11 49.99 -23.65 -13.83
C LYS A 11 49.83 -22.63 -12.71
N ASN A 12 50.88 -21.89 -12.38
CA ASN A 12 50.81 -20.86 -11.35
C ASN A 12 49.87 -19.71 -11.76
N ILE A 13 49.92 -19.28 -13.01
CA ILE A 13 49.01 -18.25 -13.54
C ILE A 13 47.55 -18.72 -13.44
N LEU A 14 47.28 -19.99 -13.77
CA LEU A 14 45.93 -20.55 -13.71
C LEU A 14 45.39 -20.67 -12.28
N ILE A 15 46.24 -21.06 -11.32
CA ILE A 15 45.89 -21.10 -9.89
C ILE A 15 45.61 -19.69 -9.36
N VAL A 16 46.45 -18.71 -9.70
CA VAL A 16 46.27 -17.32 -9.27
C VAL A 16 45.01 -16.71 -9.89
N ALA A 17 44.72 -16.99 -11.16
CA ALA A 17 43.50 -16.53 -11.82
C ALA A 17 42.23 -17.12 -11.16
N LEU A 18 42.25 -18.40 -10.79
CA LEU A 18 41.14 -19.06 -10.11
C LEU A 18 40.90 -18.48 -8.70
N ILE A 19 41.98 -18.22 -7.96
CA ILE A 19 41.91 -17.58 -6.64
C ILE A 19 41.37 -16.15 -6.76
N ALA A 20 41.87 -15.35 -7.71
CA ALA A 20 41.38 -14.00 -7.95
C ALA A 20 39.89 -13.99 -8.33
N THR A 21 39.46 -14.94 -9.15
CA THR A 21 38.05 -15.10 -9.54
C THR A 21 37.19 -15.50 -8.34
N ASN A 22 37.64 -16.43 -7.50
CA ASN A 22 36.93 -16.81 -6.28
C ASN A 22 36.88 -15.68 -5.24
N ILE A 23 37.94 -14.88 -5.12
CA ILE A 23 37.96 -13.69 -4.26
C ILE A 23 37.01 -12.63 -4.81
N PHE A 24 36.97 -12.41 -6.12
CA PHE A 24 36.03 -11.50 -6.77
C PHE A 24 34.57 -11.93 -6.56
N LEU A 25 34.28 -13.23 -6.72
CA LEU A 25 32.98 -13.82 -6.40
C LEU A 25 32.64 -13.67 -4.90
N LEU A 26 33.61 -13.86 -4.01
CA LEU A 26 33.41 -13.69 -2.58
C LEU A 26 33.18 -12.22 -2.21
N CYS A 27 33.94 -11.29 -2.78
CA CYS A 27 33.77 -9.86 -2.57
C CYS A 27 32.40 -9.39 -3.08
N THR A 28 32.01 -9.77 -4.31
CA THR A 28 30.69 -9.44 -4.84
C THR A 28 29.57 -10.06 -4.00
N TYR A 29 29.73 -11.28 -3.52
CA TYR A 29 28.76 -11.94 -2.63
C TYR A 29 28.67 -11.25 -1.26
N LEU A 30 29.79 -10.90 -0.62
CA LEU A 30 29.82 -10.19 0.66
C LEU A 30 29.25 -8.76 0.53
N THR A 31 29.53 -8.05 -0.56
CA THR A 31 28.92 -6.75 -0.84
C THR A 31 27.42 -6.88 -1.10
N LYS A 32 26.98 -7.93 -1.80
CA LYS A 32 25.55 -8.21 -2.04
C LYS A 32 24.80 -8.64 -0.77
N ASN A 33 25.48 -9.32 0.16
CA ASN A 33 24.89 -9.74 1.44
C ASN A 33 24.86 -8.61 2.49
N ASN A 34 25.75 -7.61 2.35
CA ASN A 34 25.75 -6.38 3.16
C ASN A 34 24.90 -5.25 2.54
N ALA A 35 24.37 -5.43 1.32
CA ALA A 35 23.47 -4.49 0.68
C ALA A 35 22.04 -4.49 1.27
N ASP A 36 21.81 -5.18 2.38
CA ASP A 36 20.48 -5.35 2.97
C ASP A 36 20.14 -4.29 4.03
N ASN A 37 20.93 -3.21 4.16
CA ASN A 37 20.63 -2.04 5.01
C ASN A 37 21.44 -0.79 4.60
N GLN A 38 21.66 -0.54 3.30
CA GLN A 38 22.04 0.83 2.91
C GLN A 38 20.75 1.62 2.78
N VAL A 39 20.38 2.30 3.87
CA VAL A 39 19.46 3.43 3.79
C VAL A 39 20.07 4.36 2.75
N LEU A 40 19.44 4.45 1.58
CA LEU A 40 19.85 5.43 0.57
C LEU A 40 19.82 6.79 1.24
N ASP A 41 20.92 7.53 1.09
CA ASP A 41 20.98 8.90 1.57
C ASP A 41 19.79 9.68 0.96
N GLN A 42 18.96 10.28 1.81
CA GLN A 42 17.74 10.98 1.39
C GLN A 42 18.08 12.09 0.39
N ASP A 43 19.23 12.75 0.55
CA ASP A 43 19.68 13.79 -0.38
C ASP A 43 19.94 13.23 -1.78
N VAL A 44 20.54 12.03 -1.85
CA VAL A 44 20.79 11.33 -3.13
C VAL A 44 19.48 10.85 -3.75
N LEU A 45 18.55 10.33 -2.93
CA LEU A 45 17.23 9.92 -3.40
C LEU A 45 16.46 11.09 -4.02
N PHE A 46 16.39 12.23 -3.33
CA PHE A 46 15.70 13.42 -3.82
C PHE A 46 16.35 13.98 -5.08
N ALA A 47 17.68 13.92 -5.20
CA ALA A 47 18.38 14.31 -6.43
C ALA A 47 17.95 13.43 -7.63
N ILE A 48 17.90 12.11 -7.44
CA ILE A 48 17.49 11.15 -8.48
C ILE A 48 16.01 11.34 -8.85
N LEU A 49 15.12 11.52 -7.86
CA LEU A 49 13.69 11.79 -8.09
C LEU A 49 13.48 13.08 -8.88
N LYS A 50 14.19 14.15 -8.50
CA LYS A 50 14.08 15.46 -9.16
C LYS A 50 14.57 15.42 -10.61
N GLU A 51 15.62 14.65 -10.91
CA GLU A 51 16.08 14.43 -12.30
C GLU A 51 14.98 13.84 -13.20
N LYS A 52 14.06 13.08 -12.61
CA LYS A 52 12.92 12.47 -13.29
C LYS A 52 11.60 13.23 -13.11
N ASN A 53 11.68 14.51 -12.75
CA ASN A 53 10.51 15.37 -12.53
C ASN A 53 9.55 14.84 -11.42
N VAL A 54 10.07 14.04 -10.48
CA VAL A 54 9.32 13.58 -9.30
C VAL A 54 9.74 14.42 -8.09
N PHE A 55 8.77 15.11 -7.50
CA PHE A 55 8.92 15.93 -6.30
C PHE A 55 8.12 15.30 -5.17
N VAL A 56 8.71 15.24 -3.98
CA VAL A 56 8.06 14.66 -2.79
C VAL A 56 7.68 15.79 -1.86
N ASP A 57 6.39 16.08 -1.78
CA ASP A 57 5.82 17.19 -1.02
C ASP A 57 5.29 16.72 0.36
N THR A 58 5.80 15.59 0.84
CA THR A 58 5.34 14.89 2.05
C THR A 58 6.52 14.25 2.78
N GLU A 59 6.35 13.93 4.06
CA GLU A 59 7.36 13.20 4.82
C GLU A 59 7.35 11.73 4.43
N ILE A 60 8.54 11.17 4.15
CA ILE A 60 8.71 9.76 3.85
C ILE A 60 8.65 8.96 5.18
N PRO A 61 7.91 7.84 5.26
CA PRO A 61 7.84 7.06 6.50
C PRO A 61 9.17 6.41 6.91
N ASP A 62 9.87 7.00 7.89
CA ASP A 62 11.14 6.45 8.40
C ASP A 62 11.00 5.14 9.18
N LYS A 63 9.78 4.79 9.61
CA LYS A 63 9.49 3.60 10.42
C LYS A 63 8.35 2.80 9.82
N TYR A 64 8.62 1.53 9.59
CA TYR A 64 7.65 0.55 9.11
C TYR A 64 7.99 -0.83 9.66
N GLU A 65 6.97 -1.69 9.76
CA GLU A 65 7.13 -3.05 10.27
C GLU A 65 6.92 -4.08 9.17
N ASN A 66 7.55 -5.24 9.35
CA ASN A 66 7.21 -6.44 8.60
C ASN A 66 5.74 -6.83 8.86
N MET A 67 5.02 -7.13 7.78
CA MET A 67 3.58 -7.38 7.79
C MET A 67 3.25 -8.79 7.27
N PRO A 68 2.23 -9.47 7.80
CA PRO A 68 1.78 -10.76 7.26
C PRO A 68 1.08 -10.55 5.90
N ALA A 69 0.85 -11.63 5.16
CA ALA A 69 -0.22 -11.62 4.15
C ALA A 69 -1.57 -11.81 4.86
N ILE A 70 -2.62 -11.14 4.38
CA ILE A 70 -3.98 -11.27 4.90
C ILE A 70 -4.89 -11.91 3.87
N THR A 71 -5.74 -12.83 4.32
CA THR A 71 -6.88 -13.30 3.55
C THR A 71 -8.02 -12.32 3.74
N ILE A 72 -8.59 -11.87 2.63
CA ILE A 72 -9.75 -10.99 2.56
C ILE A 72 -10.92 -11.83 2.06
N GLU A 73 -12.01 -11.92 2.81
CA GLU A 73 -13.23 -12.59 2.35
C GLU A 73 -14.36 -11.57 2.15
N TYR A 74 -14.93 -11.56 0.95
CA TYR A 74 -16.03 -10.66 0.60
C TYR A 74 -17.36 -11.27 1.07
N ASN A 75 -18.17 -10.48 1.77
CA ASN A 75 -19.51 -10.91 2.17
C ASN A 75 -20.54 -9.78 2.05
N ASN A 76 -21.83 -10.14 2.13
CA ASN A 76 -22.95 -9.20 2.10
C ASN A 76 -23.73 -9.19 3.44
N GLY A 77 -23.04 -9.47 4.55
CA GLY A 77 -23.67 -9.62 5.87
C GLY A 77 -24.40 -8.36 6.31
N ARG A 78 -25.49 -8.51 7.08
CA ARG A 78 -26.26 -7.40 7.71
C ARG A 78 -26.99 -6.46 6.73
N GLN A 79 -27.14 -6.84 5.46
CA GLN A 79 -27.84 -6.03 4.46
C GLN A 79 -29.28 -5.69 4.89
N ALA A 80 -30.04 -6.67 5.38
CA ALA A 80 -31.41 -6.45 5.85
C ALA A 80 -31.50 -5.48 7.06
N GLN A 81 -30.50 -5.52 7.96
CA GLN A 81 -30.43 -4.63 9.12
C GLN A 81 -30.19 -3.17 8.66
N ILE A 82 -29.28 -2.96 7.72
CA ILE A 82 -29.03 -1.65 7.12
C ILE A 82 -30.29 -1.12 6.45
N GLU A 83 -30.93 -1.93 5.61
CA GLU A 83 -32.16 -1.53 4.92
C GLU A 83 -33.28 -1.16 5.90
N GLN A 84 -33.37 -1.84 7.03
CA GLN A 84 -34.31 -1.50 8.08
C GLN A 84 -33.94 -0.17 8.77
N ALA A 85 -32.67 0.04 9.11
CA ALA A 85 -32.19 1.28 9.73
C ALA A 85 -32.38 2.50 8.82
N LEU A 86 -32.13 2.34 7.51
CA LEU A 86 -32.34 3.38 6.51
C LEU A 86 -33.82 3.78 6.36
N LYS A 87 -34.77 2.85 6.63
CA LYS A 87 -36.21 3.13 6.62
C LYS A 87 -36.71 3.86 7.87
N GLN A 88 -36.00 3.74 8.99
CA GLN A 88 -36.39 4.35 10.26
C GLN A 88 -36.16 5.86 10.27
N ASP A 89 -35.31 6.39 9.38
CA ASP A 89 -35.08 7.81 9.19
C ASP A 89 -34.58 8.56 10.45
N ILE A 90 -34.01 7.84 11.42
CA ILE A 90 -33.56 8.38 12.72
C ILE A 90 -32.17 9.04 12.67
N TYR A 91 -31.36 8.75 11.65
CA TYR A 91 -30.02 9.33 11.48
C TYR A 91 -30.10 10.58 10.60
N MET A 92 -30.49 11.70 11.22
CA MET A 92 -30.70 12.96 10.54
C MET A 92 -30.12 14.12 11.35
N ILE A 93 -29.44 15.02 10.64
CA ILE A 93 -28.91 16.27 11.15
C ILE A 93 -29.34 17.42 10.22
N PRO A 94 -29.27 18.69 10.66
CA PRO A 94 -29.55 19.82 9.79
C PRO A 94 -28.70 19.77 8.51
N ALA A 95 -29.29 20.10 7.37
CA ALA A 95 -28.54 20.20 6.12
C ALA A 95 -27.44 21.27 6.24
N ASN A 96 -26.29 21.03 5.62
CA ASN A 96 -25.12 21.92 5.68
C ASN A 96 -24.54 22.08 7.10
N SER A 97 -24.72 21.06 7.95
CA SER A 97 -24.01 20.96 9.23
C SER A 97 -22.50 20.81 9.04
N SER A 98 -21.74 20.92 10.14
CA SER A 98 -20.29 20.72 10.13
C SER A 98 -19.90 19.29 9.70
N GLN A 99 -18.70 19.14 9.13
CA GLN A 99 -18.15 17.84 8.75
C GLN A 99 -18.04 16.90 9.95
N GLU A 100 -17.70 17.44 11.13
CA GLU A 100 -17.64 16.70 12.39
C GLU A 100 -18.98 16.10 12.76
N LEU A 101 -20.09 16.81 12.54
CA LEU A 101 -21.42 16.31 12.88
C LEU A 101 -21.88 15.22 11.91
N TYR A 102 -21.57 15.36 10.62
CA TYR A 102 -21.75 14.28 9.64
C TYR A 102 -20.95 13.04 10.04
N ARG A 103 -19.68 13.21 10.43
CA ARG A 103 -18.83 12.12 10.88
C ARG A 103 -19.40 11.43 12.12
N GLN A 104 -19.78 12.18 13.15
CA GLN A 104 -20.37 11.63 14.37
C GLN A 104 -21.66 10.86 14.08
N THR A 105 -22.50 11.37 13.18
CA THR A 105 -23.75 10.70 12.79
C THR A 105 -23.47 9.42 12.00
N ALA A 106 -22.47 9.44 11.12
CA ALA A 106 -22.02 8.25 10.41
C ALA A 106 -21.41 7.21 11.37
N ASP A 107 -20.58 7.64 12.32
CA ASP A 107 -20.00 6.78 13.36
C ASP A 107 -21.10 6.09 14.18
N GLN A 108 -22.14 6.84 14.57
CA GLN A 108 -23.30 6.32 15.28
C GLN A 108 -24.07 5.30 14.43
N PHE A 109 -24.35 5.64 13.17
CA PHE A 109 -25.01 4.72 12.23
C PHE A 109 -24.23 3.40 12.10
N LEU A 110 -22.91 3.47 11.93
CA LEU A 110 -22.06 2.30 11.76
C LEU A 110 -22.03 1.44 13.04
N GLU A 111 -22.01 2.07 14.22
CA GLU A 111 -22.02 1.38 15.51
C GLU A 111 -23.35 0.67 15.78
N ASP A 112 -24.48 1.36 15.61
CA ASP A 112 -25.82 0.81 15.85
C ASP A 112 -26.12 -0.38 14.91
N ASN A 113 -25.56 -0.33 13.70
CA ASN A 113 -25.67 -1.40 12.72
C ASN A 113 -24.53 -2.43 12.81
N GLN A 114 -23.64 -2.29 13.82
CA GLN A 114 -22.51 -3.18 14.09
C GLN A 114 -21.63 -3.43 12.85
N LEU A 115 -21.37 -2.36 12.09
CA LEU A 115 -20.59 -2.37 10.85
C LEU A 115 -19.08 -2.20 11.07
N GLY A 116 -18.59 -2.64 12.25
CA GLY A 116 -17.18 -2.89 12.49
C GLY A 116 -16.30 -1.64 12.65
N ARG A 117 -16.66 -0.73 13.57
CA ARG A 117 -15.94 0.53 13.81
C ARG A 117 -14.43 0.34 14.04
N ASP A 118 -14.02 -0.74 14.71
CA ASP A 118 -12.62 -1.01 15.05
C ASP A 118 -11.72 -1.28 13.84
N ASN A 119 -12.32 -1.68 12.71
CA ASN A 119 -11.61 -1.94 11.46
C ASN A 119 -11.77 -0.80 10.45
N LEU A 120 -12.23 0.37 10.87
CA LEU A 120 -12.41 1.53 10.00
C LEU A 120 -11.47 2.66 10.40
N ILE A 121 -10.84 3.28 9.41
CA ILE A 121 -10.06 4.50 9.55
C ILE A 121 -10.81 5.61 8.82
N PHE A 122 -11.14 6.69 9.51
CA PHE A 122 -11.75 7.85 8.86
C PHE A 122 -10.85 8.38 7.74
N ASP A 123 -11.42 8.61 6.56
CA ASP A 123 -10.71 9.14 5.39
C ASP A 123 -11.04 10.63 5.21
N LYS A 124 -12.30 10.93 4.89
CA LYS A 124 -12.73 12.30 4.57
C LYS A 124 -14.25 12.46 4.56
N VAL A 125 -14.69 13.72 4.55
CA VAL A 125 -16.07 14.12 4.25
C VAL A 125 -16.07 14.88 2.92
N LEU A 126 -16.92 14.45 1.99
CA LEU A 126 -17.10 15.09 0.68
C LEU A 126 -18.52 15.64 0.58
N THR A 127 -18.66 16.94 0.31
CA THR A 127 -19.97 17.60 0.19
C THR A 127 -20.12 18.20 -1.20
N HIS A 128 -21.20 17.80 -1.89
CA HIS A 128 -21.56 18.30 -3.21
C HIS A 128 -23.04 18.67 -3.23
N GLY A 129 -23.33 19.97 -3.14
CA GLY A 129 -24.69 20.49 -3.05
C GLY A 129 -25.41 19.97 -1.81
N LYS A 130 -26.46 19.16 -2.01
CA LYS A 130 -27.25 18.56 -0.91
C LYS A 130 -26.76 17.16 -0.53
N SER A 131 -25.81 16.60 -1.25
CA SER A 131 -25.24 15.29 -0.96
C SER A 131 -23.98 15.46 -0.12
N THR A 132 -23.83 14.64 0.91
CA THR A 132 -22.60 14.56 1.70
C THR A 132 -22.24 13.10 1.90
N VAL A 133 -20.99 12.73 1.68
CA VAL A 133 -20.47 11.38 1.85
C VAL A 133 -19.40 11.40 2.92
N VAL A 134 -19.55 10.56 3.93
CA VAL A 134 -18.51 10.30 4.93
C VAL A 134 -17.83 9.00 4.55
N ARG A 135 -16.54 9.07 4.20
CA ARG A 135 -15.75 7.94 3.73
C ARG A 135 -14.80 7.45 4.81
N TYR A 136 -14.69 6.13 4.91
CA TYR A 136 -13.77 5.40 5.77
C TYR A 136 -12.99 4.40 4.93
N LYS A 137 -11.72 4.16 5.25
CA LYS A 137 -10.94 3.04 4.72
C LYS A 137 -11.14 1.81 5.61
N ASN A 138 -11.34 0.64 4.99
CA ASN A 138 -11.23 -0.62 5.72
C ASN A 138 -9.79 -0.81 6.19
N SER A 139 -9.60 -1.46 7.34
CA SER A 139 -8.29 -1.63 7.94
C SER A 139 -8.17 -2.93 8.73
N TYR A 140 -6.94 -3.44 8.80
CA TYR A 140 -6.57 -4.54 9.68
C TYR A 140 -5.49 -4.04 10.65
N LYS A 141 -5.77 -4.11 11.95
CA LYS A 141 -4.86 -3.60 13.01
C LYS A 141 -4.39 -2.15 12.73
N LYS A 142 -5.32 -1.28 12.32
CA LYS A 142 -5.08 0.13 11.97
C LYS A 142 -4.20 0.38 10.73
N VAL A 143 -3.91 -0.65 9.94
CA VAL A 143 -3.30 -0.49 8.62
C VAL A 143 -4.40 -0.59 7.57
N ALA A 144 -4.50 0.43 6.70
CA ALA A 144 -5.54 0.50 5.70
C ALA A 144 -5.43 -0.63 4.66
N ILE A 145 -6.56 -1.00 4.07
CA ILE A 145 -6.66 -1.88 2.91
C ILE A 145 -6.93 -0.98 1.70
N GLY A 146 -5.99 -0.95 0.76
CA GLY A 146 -5.80 0.09 -0.27
C GLY A 146 -7.07 0.81 -0.73
N ASP A 147 -7.73 0.27 -1.76
CA ASP A 147 -8.92 0.87 -2.37
C ASP A 147 -10.21 0.48 -1.64
N SER A 148 -10.12 -0.18 -0.48
CA SER A 148 -11.28 -0.69 0.21
C SER A 148 -11.90 0.32 1.17
N PHE A 149 -13.20 0.52 1.04
CA PHE A 149 -13.90 1.59 1.74
C PHE A 149 -15.29 1.21 2.27
N VAL A 150 -15.74 2.06 3.18
CA VAL A 150 -17.12 2.21 3.62
C VAL A 150 -17.50 3.68 3.47
N GLU A 151 -18.62 3.95 2.82
CA GLU A 151 -19.15 5.28 2.57
C GLU A 151 -20.57 5.36 3.13
N VAL A 152 -20.81 6.32 4.01
CA VAL A 152 -22.15 6.66 4.49
C VAL A 152 -22.61 7.91 3.76
N SER A 153 -23.67 7.75 2.98
CA SER A 153 -24.19 8.78 2.10
C SER A 153 -25.39 9.48 2.72
N PHE A 154 -25.31 10.80 2.77
CA PHE A 154 -26.34 11.69 3.27
C PHE A 154 -26.98 12.47 2.13
N GLN A 155 -28.30 12.63 2.19
CA GLN A 155 -29.05 13.55 1.35
C GLN A 155 -29.78 14.56 2.23
N SER A 156 -29.48 15.85 2.06
CA SER A 156 -30.06 16.93 2.86
C SER A 156 -29.94 16.71 4.38
N GLY A 157 -28.79 16.18 4.83
CA GLY A 157 -28.52 15.91 6.25
C GLY A 157 -29.03 14.57 6.78
N LYS A 158 -29.68 13.75 5.96
CA LYS A 158 -30.22 12.45 6.35
C LYS A 158 -29.46 11.30 5.72
N VAL A 159 -29.10 10.28 6.49
CA VAL A 159 -28.49 9.05 5.94
C VAL A 159 -29.47 8.38 4.98
N LYS A 160 -29.02 8.10 3.75
CA LYS A 160 -29.83 7.52 2.67
C LYS A 160 -29.29 6.23 2.11
N ASP A 161 -27.98 6.07 2.13
CA ASP A 161 -27.33 4.91 1.57
C ASP A 161 -26.01 4.63 2.29
N VAL A 162 -25.58 3.38 2.22
CA VAL A 162 -24.27 2.94 2.71
C VAL A 162 -23.66 2.04 1.66
N THR A 163 -22.62 2.53 1.00
CA THR A 163 -21.83 1.74 0.07
C THR A 163 -20.61 1.18 0.80
N ARG A 164 -20.37 -0.12 0.69
CA ARG A 164 -19.27 -0.77 1.41
C ARG A 164 -18.77 -1.99 0.67
N GLN A 165 -17.52 -2.34 0.94
CA GLN A 165 -16.99 -3.68 0.72
C GLN A 165 -16.91 -4.35 2.08
N CYS A 166 -17.78 -5.33 2.36
CA CYS A 166 -17.72 -6.04 3.64
C CYS A 166 -16.64 -7.11 3.57
N LEU A 167 -15.61 -6.94 4.39
CA LEU A 167 -14.44 -7.79 4.39
C LEU A 167 -14.32 -8.51 5.73
N SER A 168 -14.17 -9.84 5.70
CA SER A 168 -13.59 -10.57 6.81
C SER A 168 -12.08 -10.66 6.60
N LEU A 169 -11.31 -10.29 7.62
CA LEU A 169 -9.86 -10.12 7.51
C LEU A 169 -9.15 -11.09 8.46
N THR A 170 -8.40 -12.04 7.93
CA THR A 170 -7.64 -13.00 8.73
C THR A 170 -6.19 -13.09 8.26
N PRO A 171 -5.21 -13.24 9.16
CA PRO A 171 -3.83 -13.44 8.73
C PRO A 171 -3.70 -14.79 8.03
N LYS A 172 -3.21 -14.80 6.79
CA LYS A 172 -2.97 -16.03 6.02
C LYS A 172 -1.92 -16.92 6.69
N SER A 173 -0.96 -16.31 7.37
CA SER A 173 0.00 -17.00 8.23
C SER A 173 0.53 -16.08 9.33
N LYS A 174 1.17 -16.67 10.35
CA LYS A 174 1.90 -15.91 11.39
C LYS A 174 3.24 -15.34 10.89
N LYS A 175 3.75 -15.81 9.75
CA LYS A 175 5.01 -15.34 9.18
C LYS A 175 4.80 -13.93 8.65
N LYS A 176 5.62 -13.00 9.15
CA LYS A 176 5.69 -11.63 8.62
C LYS A 176 6.61 -11.61 7.41
N LEU A 177 6.17 -10.99 6.32
CA LEU A 177 6.96 -10.72 5.13
C LEU A 177 7.89 -9.54 5.40
N LYS A 178 9.13 -9.61 4.88
CA LYS A 178 10.05 -8.49 4.96
C LYS A 178 9.52 -7.36 4.10
N VAL A 179 9.28 -6.19 4.71
CA VAL A 179 8.79 -5.02 4.00
C VAL A 179 9.97 -4.25 3.39
N SER A 180 9.89 -3.92 2.10
CA SER A 180 10.85 -3.06 1.39
C SER A 180 10.76 -1.62 1.88
N SER A 181 11.86 -0.88 1.74
CA SER A 181 11.91 0.50 2.22
C SER A 181 11.05 1.43 1.35
N PRO A 182 10.57 2.56 1.88
CA PRO A 182 9.83 3.52 1.09
C PRO A 182 10.70 4.14 -0.02
N GLU A 183 12.02 4.26 0.18
CA GLU A 183 12.94 4.74 -0.86
C GLU A 183 13.00 3.77 -2.04
N GLU A 184 13.08 2.46 -1.78
CA GLU A 184 12.99 1.43 -2.83
C GLU A 184 11.67 1.56 -3.62
N ALA A 185 10.56 1.77 -2.91
CA ALA A 185 9.26 1.91 -3.55
C ALA A 185 9.11 3.20 -4.37
N LEU A 186 9.70 4.32 -3.95
CA LEU A 186 9.74 5.56 -4.73
C LEU A 186 10.58 5.42 -5.99
N LEU A 187 11.71 4.71 -5.92
CA LEU A 187 12.54 4.40 -7.10
C LEU A 187 11.78 3.52 -8.10
N LEU A 188 11.05 2.50 -7.63
CA LEU A 188 10.20 1.67 -8.47
C LEU A 188 9.07 2.49 -9.10
N PHE A 189 8.37 3.30 -8.30
CA PHE A 189 7.32 4.19 -8.76
C PHE A 189 7.81 5.12 -9.87
N MET A 190 8.98 5.74 -9.69
CA MET A 190 9.62 6.56 -10.73
C MET A 190 9.90 5.75 -12.00
N SER A 191 10.45 4.53 -11.87
CA SER A 191 10.84 3.72 -13.03
C SER A 191 9.67 3.34 -13.95
N GLU A 192 8.44 3.33 -13.43
CA GLU A 192 7.23 3.02 -14.18
C GLU A 192 6.61 4.24 -14.88
N LYS A 193 7.12 5.46 -14.64
CA LYS A 193 6.52 6.71 -15.11
C LYS A 193 7.25 7.27 -16.32
N ASN A 194 6.49 7.99 -17.15
CA ASN A 194 7.05 8.72 -18.29
C ASN A 194 7.88 9.89 -17.75
N SER A 195 9.11 10.05 -18.24
CA SER A 195 10.05 11.09 -17.82
C SER A 195 9.57 12.53 -18.05
N GLU A 196 8.54 12.74 -18.87
CA GLU A 196 8.00 14.08 -19.16
C GLU A 196 6.88 14.53 -18.21
N GLU A 197 6.26 13.62 -17.44
CA GLU A 197 5.22 14.00 -16.47
C GLU A 197 5.87 14.59 -15.22
N ILE A 198 5.46 15.80 -14.83
CA ILE A 198 5.79 16.34 -13.52
C ILE A 198 4.90 15.67 -12.48
N ILE A 199 5.52 15.04 -11.49
CA ILE A 199 4.84 14.27 -10.45
C ILE A 199 5.13 14.91 -9.09
N HIS A 200 4.06 15.26 -8.38
CA HIS A 200 4.08 15.72 -7.01
C HIS A 200 3.51 14.63 -6.11
N VAL A 201 4.35 13.99 -5.30
CA VAL A 201 3.94 12.98 -4.32
C VAL A 201 3.43 13.69 -3.07
N GLU A 202 2.14 13.53 -2.80
CA GLU A 202 1.40 14.24 -1.75
C GLU A 202 1.32 13.41 -0.46
N LYS A 203 1.34 12.09 -0.60
CA LYS A 203 1.25 11.16 0.54
C LYS A 203 1.88 9.82 0.19
N MET A 204 2.56 9.22 1.16
CA MET A 204 3.04 7.84 1.08
C MET A 204 2.71 7.09 2.37
N GLN A 205 2.15 5.88 2.26
CA GLN A 205 1.84 5.06 3.43
C GLN A 205 1.84 3.56 3.13
N LEU A 206 2.17 2.76 4.14
CA LEU A 206 2.11 1.31 4.06
C LEU A 206 0.67 0.82 4.26
N VAL A 207 0.20 -0.02 3.34
CA VAL A 207 -1.17 -0.56 3.31
C VAL A 207 -1.16 -2.06 2.98
N PHE A 208 -2.32 -2.70 3.11
CA PHE A 208 -2.58 -3.99 2.47
C PHE A 208 -3.22 -3.76 1.10
N TRP A 209 -2.73 -4.45 0.07
CA TRP A 209 -3.22 -4.33 -1.29
C TRP A 209 -3.45 -5.71 -1.91
N VAL A 210 -4.55 -5.85 -2.66
CA VAL A 210 -4.82 -7.02 -3.48
C VAL A 210 -4.34 -6.70 -4.89
N ASN A 211 -3.33 -7.43 -5.36
CA ASN A 211 -2.88 -7.28 -6.73
C ASN A 211 -3.84 -8.03 -7.68
N SER A 212 -4.64 -7.30 -8.44
CA SER A 212 -5.63 -7.86 -9.36
C SER A 212 -5.03 -8.47 -10.63
N SER A 213 -3.72 -8.36 -10.87
CA SER A 213 -3.06 -8.99 -12.02
C SER A 213 -3.09 -10.52 -11.99
N ASP A 214 -3.30 -11.11 -10.82
CA ASP A 214 -3.28 -12.56 -10.62
C ASP A 214 -4.69 -13.19 -10.68
N PHE A 215 -5.68 -12.41 -11.13
CA PHE A 215 -7.09 -12.78 -11.06
C PHE A 215 -7.51 -13.74 -12.16
N ASN A 216 -7.92 -14.96 -11.78
CA ASN A 216 -8.40 -15.99 -12.69
C ASN A 216 -9.91 -16.22 -12.53
N GLY A 217 -10.71 -15.20 -12.85
CA GLY A 217 -12.12 -15.26 -13.31
C GLY A 217 -13.22 -15.95 -12.49
N GLU A 218 -12.92 -16.76 -11.46
CA GLU A 218 -13.92 -17.55 -10.74
C GLU A 218 -14.28 -16.91 -9.40
N SER A 219 -15.42 -16.21 -9.38
CA SER A 219 -16.28 -15.94 -8.21
C SER A 219 -15.55 -15.86 -6.85
N LEU A 220 -14.69 -14.86 -6.63
CA LEU A 220 -13.94 -14.75 -5.39
C LEU A 220 -14.85 -14.43 -4.20
N ILE A 221 -15.11 -15.45 -3.39
CA ILE A 221 -15.54 -15.28 -2.00
C ILE A 221 -14.33 -14.86 -1.14
N SER A 222 -13.09 -15.03 -1.63
CA SER A 222 -11.86 -14.69 -0.89
C SER A 222 -10.66 -14.34 -1.80
N ASP A 223 -9.79 -13.43 -1.35
CA ASP A 223 -8.53 -13.02 -1.97
C ASP A 223 -7.38 -12.93 -0.94
N THR A 224 -6.13 -12.73 -1.38
CA THR A 224 -4.97 -12.46 -0.52
C THR A 224 -4.45 -11.04 -0.75
N ALA A 225 -4.47 -10.20 0.28
CA ALA A 225 -3.78 -8.92 0.24
C ALA A 225 -2.39 -9.01 0.87
N PHE A 226 -1.44 -8.34 0.23
CA PHE A 226 -0.06 -8.25 0.63
C PHE A 226 0.30 -6.82 1.04
N PRO A 227 1.40 -6.63 1.81
CA PRO A 227 1.89 -5.29 2.12
C PRO A 227 2.30 -4.54 0.84
N ALA A 228 1.87 -3.30 0.72
CA ALA A 228 2.19 -2.42 -0.40
C ALA A 228 2.35 -0.96 0.07
N TRP A 229 3.14 -0.19 -0.65
CA TRP A 229 3.23 1.25 -0.48
C TRP A 229 2.18 1.94 -1.35
N GLU A 230 1.22 2.60 -0.71
CA GLU A 230 0.28 3.52 -1.35
C GLU A 230 0.94 4.88 -1.53
N ILE A 231 1.06 5.33 -2.78
CA ILE A 231 1.60 6.63 -3.16
C ILE A 231 0.47 7.45 -3.78
N THR A 232 0.12 8.55 -3.12
CA THR A 232 -0.83 9.55 -3.64
C THR A 232 -0.08 10.70 -4.28
N TYR A 233 -0.45 11.09 -5.49
CA TYR A 233 0.24 12.10 -6.30
C TYR A 233 -0.71 12.87 -7.22
N ASN A 234 -0.28 14.05 -7.70
CA ASN A 234 -0.94 14.83 -8.75
C ASN A 234 -2.46 15.02 -8.55
N GLY A 235 -2.86 15.55 -7.39
CA GLY A 235 -4.24 15.87 -7.06
C GLY A 235 -5.07 14.65 -6.64
N GLY A 236 -4.47 13.70 -5.92
CA GLY A 236 -5.17 12.53 -5.39
C GLY A 236 -5.17 11.27 -6.26
N LYS A 237 -4.37 11.19 -7.33
CA LYS A 237 -4.13 9.91 -8.03
C LYS A 237 -3.40 8.95 -7.09
N THR A 238 -3.73 7.67 -7.12
CA THR A 238 -3.08 6.67 -6.26
C THR A 238 -2.38 5.62 -7.11
N LYS A 239 -1.20 5.17 -6.64
CA LYS A 239 -0.48 4.00 -7.15
C LYS A 239 -0.08 3.13 -5.97
N TYR A 240 -0.14 1.82 -6.15
CA TYR A 240 0.33 0.83 -5.19
C TYR A 240 1.60 0.18 -5.73
N ILE A 241 2.63 0.09 -4.89
CA ILE A 241 3.88 -0.61 -5.17
C ILE A 241 4.01 -1.74 -4.16
N ASP A 242 4.16 -2.98 -4.63
CA ASP A 242 4.31 -4.13 -3.73
C ASP A 242 5.50 -3.91 -2.79
N ALA A 243 5.26 -4.09 -1.50
CA ALA A 243 6.24 -3.81 -0.46
C ALA A 243 6.93 -5.09 0.04
N TYR A 244 6.81 -6.21 -0.66
CA TYR A 244 7.44 -7.46 -0.29
C TYR A 244 8.19 -8.05 -1.49
N LYS A 245 9.25 -8.81 -1.20
CA LYS A 245 9.96 -9.62 -2.20
C LYS A 245 9.54 -11.08 -1.97
N ALA A 246 9.04 -11.73 -3.02
CA ALA A 246 8.64 -13.14 -3.00
C ALA A 246 9.84 -14.07 -2.81
#